data_AF-A0A7S0LUS3-F1
#
_entry.id   AF-A0A7S0LUS3-F1
#
_cell.length_a   1.000
_cell.length_b   1.000
_cell.length_c   1.000
_cell.angle_alpha   90.00
_cell.angle_beta   90.00
_cell.angle_gamma   90.00
#
_symmetry.space_group_name_H-M   'P 1'
#
loop_
_entity.id
_entity.type
_entity.pdbx_description
1 polymer ?
#
loop_
_entity_poly.entity_id
_entity_poly.type
_entity_poly.pdbx_seq_one_letter_code
_entity_poly.pdbx_strand_id
1 'polypeptide(L)'
;DTLAALIAHMEASEPIDRLPYEVAWIDQGSGPDAQAVASAFQLEHVLLWPFNQGVTFALNSLLFSLCRRSRYVMTMEEDWVWLPDKAAVPAVHMAISVMEHDPHVVGVFLRSVVQFGRETSDAGPWTTAPLWAGSLACDAPATPAAGMEAGAGT
;
A
#
# COMPACT_ATOMS: atom_id res chain seq x y z
N ASP A 1 15.94 15.70 -8.28
CA ASP A 1 16.08 16.38 -6.96
C ASP A 1 15.03 15.98 -5.92
N THR A 2 13.73 15.93 -6.25
CA THR A 2 12.67 15.64 -5.26
C THR A 2 12.69 14.21 -4.71
N LEU A 3 12.82 13.18 -5.56
CA LEU A 3 12.95 11.78 -5.10
C LEU A 3 14.15 11.58 -4.16
N ALA A 4 15.29 12.18 -4.47
CA ALA A 4 16.47 12.12 -3.61
C ALA A 4 16.21 12.77 -2.25
N ALA A 5 15.51 13.90 -2.21
CA ALA A 5 15.12 14.56 -0.96
C ALA A 5 14.13 13.72 -0.14
N LEU A 6 13.21 13.01 -0.79
CA LEU A 6 12.28 12.10 -0.12
C LEU A 6 13.01 10.94 0.55
N ILE A 7 13.91 10.27 -0.19
CA ILE A 7 14.71 9.16 0.32
C ILE A 7 15.60 9.65 1.48
N ALA A 8 16.30 10.77 1.30
CA ALA A 8 17.16 11.34 2.34
C ALA A 8 16.38 11.68 3.62
N HIS A 9 15.14 12.16 3.51
CA HIS A 9 14.29 12.41 4.69
C HIS A 9 13.91 11.11 5.40
N MET A 10 13.50 10.08 4.63
CA MET A 10 13.17 8.77 5.20
C MET A 10 14.37 8.18 5.96
N GLU A 11 15.56 8.20 5.35
CA GLU A 11 16.79 7.70 5.98
C GLU A 11 17.17 8.47 7.26
N ALA A 12 16.93 9.80 7.28
CA ALA A 12 17.29 10.63 8.42
C ALA A 12 16.27 10.58 9.58
N SER A 13 14.98 10.54 9.27
CA SER A 13 13.90 10.65 10.27
C SER A 13 13.31 9.31 10.68
N GLU A 14 13.38 8.32 9.80
CA GLU A 14 12.81 6.99 9.94
C GLU A 14 13.87 5.91 9.63
N PRO A 15 15.03 5.91 10.30
CA PRO A 15 16.14 5.06 9.91
C PRO A 15 15.76 3.56 10.01
N ILE A 16 16.34 2.74 9.13
CA ILE A 16 15.95 1.34 8.93
C ILE A 16 16.11 0.46 10.18
N ASP A 17 17.00 0.83 11.09
CA ASP A 17 17.20 0.17 12.39
C ASP A 17 16.04 0.40 13.35
N ARG A 18 15.28 1.48 13.16
CA ARG A 18 14.08 1.81 13.93
C ARG A 18 12.80 1.36 13.22
N LEU A 19 12.73 1.54 11.90
CA LEU A 19 11.59 1.17 11.07
C LEU A 19 12.09 0.37 9.86
N PRO A 20 12.08 -0.97 9.90
CA PRO A 20 12.44 -1.77 8.74
C PRO A 20 11.45 -1.53 7.60
N TYR A 21 11.93 -1.09 6.44
CA TYR A 21 11.13 -0.89 5.24
C TYR A 21 11.87 -1.36 3.98
N GLU A 22 11.09 -1.61 2.92
CA GLU A 22 11.57 -1.81 1.56
C GLU A 22 11.02 -0.67 0.70
N VAL A 23 11.81 -0.16 -0.25
CA VAL A 23 11.41 0.88 -1.19
C VAL A 23 11.10 0.26 -2.54
N ALA A 24 9.88 0.52 -3.01
CA ALA A 24 9.45 0.13 -4.34
C ALA A 24 9.23 1.38 -5.20
N TRP A 25 9.81 1.40 -6.39
CA TRP A 25 9.59 2.47 -7.37
C TRP A 25 8.92 1.93 -8.63
N ILE A 26 7.85 2.60 -9.06
CA ILE A 26 7.12 2.27 -10.27
C ILE A 26 7.19 3.47 -11.20
N ASP A 27 7.93 3.34 -12.29
CA ASP A 27 7.94 4.29 -13.39
C ASP A 27 6.89 3.91 -14.43
N GLN A 28 6.10 4.89 -14.88
CA GLN A 28 5.02 4.69 -15.84
C GLN A 28 5.20 5.53 -17.11
N GLY A 29 6.37 5.44 -17.74
CA GLY A 29 6.60 5.97 -19.08
C GLY A 29 7.55 7.15 -19.14
N SER A 30 8.52 7.25 -18.22
CA SER A 30 9.59 8.26 -18.32
C SER A 30 10.64 7.90 -19.37
N GLY A 31 10.54 6.72 -19.98
CA GLY A 31 11.37 6.31 -21.11
C GLY A 31 12.80 5.92 -20.69
N PRO A 32 13.82 6.17 -21.53
CA PRO A 32 15.20 5.72 -21.28
C PRO A 32 15.82 6.23 -19.98
N ASP A 33 15.40 7.41 -19.51
CA ASP A 33 15.95 8.06 -18.32
C ASP A 33 15.55 7.34 -17.03
N ALA A 34 14.44 6.59 -17.05
CA ALA A 34 13.94 5.88 -15.87
C ALA A 34 14.98 4.89 -15.33
N GLN A 35 15.71 4.20 -16.21
CA GLN A 35 16.74 3.24 -15.80
C GLN A 35 17.90 3.93 -15.07
N ALA A 36 18.29 5.12 -15.52
CA ALA A 36 19.35 5.90 -14.89
C ALA A 36 18.92 6.35 -13.48
N VAL A 37 17.67 6.81 -13.34
CA VAL A 37 17.08 7.20 -12.05
C VAL A 37 17.02 6.00 -11.10
N ALA A 38 16.46 4.86 -11.53
CA ALA A 38 16.44 3.63 -10.72
C ALA A 38 17.82 3.23 -10.20
N SER A 39 18.85 3.33 -11.06
CA SER A 39 20.20 2.93 -10.70
C SER A 39 20.90 3.87 -9.72
N ALA A 40 20.38 5.09 -9.53
CA ALA A 40 20.96 6.07 -8.61
C ALA A 40 20.58 5.82 -7.15
N PHE A 41 19.62 4.94 -6.87
CA PHE A 41 19.10 4.67 -5.53
C PHE A 41 19.17 3.18 -5.20
N GLN A 42 19.23 2.87 -3.90
CA GLN A 42 19.07 1.50 -3.42
C GLN A 42 17.57 1.22 -3.28
N LEU A 43 16.99 0.61 -4.32
CA LEU A 43 15.58 0.26 -4.39
C LEU A 43 15.45 -1.26 -4.43
N GLU A 44 14.66 -1.84 -3.54
CA GLU A 44 14.42 -3.28 -3.48
C GLU A 44 13.57 -3.76 -4.65
N HIS A 45 12.62 -2.93 -5.09
CA HIS A 45 11.73 -3.25 -6.21
C HIS A 45 11.68 -2.11 -7.20
N VAL A 46 11.93 -2.41 -8.47
CA VAL A 46 11.85 -1.44 -9.57
C VAL A 46 10.99 -2.02 -10.67
N LEU A 47 9.99 -1.25 -11.08
CA LEU A 47 9.03 -1.59 -12.11
C LEU A 47 9.02 -0.46 -13.15
N LEU A 48 9.61 -0.71 -14.32
CA LEU A 48 9.71 0.27 -15.40
C LEU A 48 8.73 -0.07 -16.52
N TRP A 49 7.67 0.72 -16.67
CA TRP A 49 6.69 0.56 -17.73
C TRP A 49 6.98 1.51 -18.89
N PRO A 50 6.84 1.06 -20.15
CA PRO A 50 7.12 1.89 -21.32
C PRO A 50 6.08 2.99 -21.57
N PHE A 51 4.92 2.94 -20.91
CA PHE A 51 3.84 3.92 -21.06
C PHE A 51 2.97 4.01 -19.81
N ASN A 52 2.22 5.11 -19.69
CA ASN A 52 1.37 5.39 -18.55
C ASN A 52 0.14 4.46 -18.51
N GLN A 53 0.03 3.64 -17.46
CA GLN A 53 -1.08 2.71 -17.23
C GLN A 53 -2.14 3.27 -16.25
N GLY A 54 -1.94 4.50 -15.76
CA GLY A 54 -2.74 5.16 -14.74
C GLY A 54 -2.33 4.82 -13.31
N VAL A 55 -2.68 5.72 -12.39
CA VAL A 55 -2.34 5.64 -10.96
C VAL A 55 -2.85 4.35 -10.32
N THR A 56 -4.07 3.92 -10.65
CA THR A 56 -4.67 2.70 -10.11
C THR A 56 -3.83 1.46 -10.43
N PHE A 57 -3.22 1.40 -11.62
CA PHE A 57 -2.34 0.29 -11.99
C PHE A 57 -1.09 0.26 -11.12
N ALA A 58 -0.44 1.41 -10.91
CA ALA A 58 0.73 1.51 -10.05
C ALA A 58 0.37 1.13 -8.59
N LEU A 59 -0.73 1.67 -8.06
CA LEU A 59 -1.19 1.37 -6.71
C LEU A 59 -1.47 -0.13 -6.52
N ASN A 60 -2.18 -0.75 -7.46
CA ASN A 60 -2.48 -2.18 -7.40
C ASN A 60 -1.22 -3.04 -7.50
N SER A 61 -0.24 -2.61 -8.32
CA SER A 61 1.04 -3.30 -8.44
C SER A 61 1.83 -3.26 -7.14
N LEU A 62 1.86 -2.10 -6.45
CA LEU A 62 2.44 -1.98 -5.11
C LEU A 62 1.72 -2.90 -4.12
N LEU A 63 0.40 -2.74 -3.97
CA LEU A 63 -0.39 -3.40 -2.93
C LEU A 63 -0.47 -4.93 -3.10
N PHE A 64 -0.65 -5.42 -4.33
CA PHE A 64 -0.94 -6.83 -4.58
C PHE A 64 0.23 -7.64 -5.14
N SER A 65 1.31 -7.00 -5.60
CA SER A 65 2.44 -7.70 -6.22
C SER A 65 3.75 -7.49 -5.49
N LEU A 66 4.11 -6.24 -5.20
CA LEU A 66 5.43 -5.92 -4.63
C LEU A 66 5.45 -6.01 -3.10
N CYS A 67 4.51 -5.36 -2.41
CA CYS A 67 4.53 -5.21 -0.95
C CYS A 67 3.83 -6.36 -0.18
N ARG A 68 3.85 -7.58 -0.72
CA ARG A 68 3.06 -8.73 -0.19
C ARG A 68 3.40 -9.16 1.24
N ARG A 69 4.59 -8.80 1.74
CA ARG A 69 5.08 -9.16 3.07
C ARG A 69 4.96 -8.02 4.08
N SER A 70 4.62 -6.82 3.62
CA SER A 70 4.57 -5.63 4.45
C SER A 70 3.22 -5.55 5.18
N ARG A 71 3.25 -5.25 6.49
CA ARG A 71 2.03 -5.02 7.29
C ARG A 71 1.38 -3.67 6.96
N TYR A 72 2.19 -2.71 6.55
CA TYR A 72 1.77 -1.37 6.16
C TYR A 72 2.34 -1.05 4.78
N VAL A 73 1.58 -0.29 3.99
CA VAL A 73 2.04 0.24 2.71
C VAL A 73 1.84 1.74 2.73
N MET A 74 2.89 2.47 2.43
CA MET A 74 2.87 3.92 2.25
C MET A 74 3.14 4.22 0.78
N THR A 75 2.29 5.05 0.19
CA THR A 75 2.44 5.51 -1.20
C THR A 75 2.82 6.98 -1.20
N MET A 76 3.77 7.35 -2.05
CA MET A 76 4.20 8.72 -2.26
C MET A 76 4.36 8.97 -3.76
N GLU A 77 4.10 10.19 -4.19
CA GLU A 77 4.49 10.65 -5.53
C GLU A 77 5.91 11.26 -5.44
N GLU A 78 6.67 11.17 -6.54
CA GLU A 78 8.07 11.60 -6.57
C GLU A 78 8.25 13.13 -6.49
N ASP A 79 7.19 13.89 -6.68
CA ASP A 79 7.15 15.36 -6.62
C ASP A 79 6.74 15.89 -5.24
N TRP A 80 6.49 15.01 -4.27
CA TRP A 80 6.20 15.41 -2.90
C TRP A 80 7.44 15.98 -2.21
N VAL A 81 7.20 16.97 -1.34
CA VAL A 81 8.26 17.65 -0.59
C VAL A 81 7.86 17.74 0.88
N TRP A 82 8.80 17.39 1.76
CA TRP A 82 8.63 17.55 3.19
C TRP A 82 8.62 19.02 3.59
N LEU A 83 7.70 19.40 4.47
CA LEU A 83 7.68 20.75 5.02
C LEU A 83 8.93 20.97 5.89
N PRO A 84 9.63 22.12 5.78
CA PRO A 84 10.87 22.36 6.52
C PRO A 84 10.73 22.20 8.05
N ASP A 85 9.60 22.61 8.62
CA ASP A 85 9.31 22.50 10.05
C ASP A 85 8.89 21.08 10.48
N LYS A 86 8.70 20.17 9.53
CA LYS A 86 8.35 18.76 9.74
C LYS A 86 9.48 17.81 9.34
N ALA A 87 10.60 18.33 8.85
CA ALA A 87 11.69 17.54 8.28
C ALA A 87 12.41 16.60 9.28
N ALA A 88 12.22 16.78 10.59
CA ALA A 88 12.77 15.91 11.64
C ALA A 88 11.69 15.12 12.40
N VAL A 89 10.43 15.17 11.94
CA VAL A 89 9.33 14.47 12.59
C VAL A 89 9.27 13.05 12.04
N PRO A 90 9.29 12.00 12.88
CA PRO A 90 9.12 10.61 12.45
C PRO A 90 7.63 10.34 12.16
N ALA A 91 7.12 10.97 11.10
CA ALA A 91 5.70 10.98 10.77
C ALA A 91 5.15 9.60 10.39
N VAL A 92 5.97 8.74 9.78
CA VAL A 92 5.57 7.39 9.35
C VAL A 92 5.43 6.49 10.58
N HIS A 93 6.41 6.51 11.49
CA HIS A 93 6.34 5.79 12.74
C HIS A 93 5.15 6.25 13.59
N MET A 94 4.88 7.56 13.66
CA MET A 94 3.70 8.10 14.34
C MET A 94 2.40 7.61 13.70
N ALA A 95 2.30 7.60 12.37
CA ALA A 95 1.13 7.10 11.66
C ALA A 95 0.86 5.61 11.96
N ILE A 96 1.91 4.79 11.93
CA ILE A 96 1.84 3.37 12.31
C ILE A 96 1.34 3.21 13.74
N SER A 97 1.90 3.99 14.67
CA SER A 97 1.50 3.94 16.09
C SER A 97 0.02 4.22 16.30
N VAL A 98 -0.55 5.18 15.54
CA VAL A 98 -1.99 5.48 15.58
C VAL A 98 -2.82 4.30 15.07
N MET A 99 -2.44 3.71 13.93
CA MET A 99 -3.14 2.55 13.35
C MET A 99 -3.05 1.30 14.23
N GLU A 100 -1.96 1.13 14.99
CA GLU A 100 -1.82 0.02 15.95
C GLU A 100 -2.65 0.23 17.21
N HIS A 101 -2.83 1.49 17.62
CA HIS A 101 -3.56 1.82 18.83
C HIS A 101 -5.08 1.74 18.65
N ASP A 102 -5.59 2.17 17.50
CA ASP A 102 -7.04 2.20 17.21
C ASP A 102 -7.40 1.30 16.01
N PRO A 103 -8.06 0.15 16.23
CA PRO A 103 -8.45 -0.76 15.15
C PRO A 103 -9.51 -0.18 14.20
N HIS A 104 -10.12 0.96 14.52
CA HIS A 104 -11.04 1.66 13.63
C HIS A 104 -10.32 2.58 12.63
N VAL A 105 -9.02 2.83 12.80
CA VAL A 105 -8.21 3.61 11.86
C VAL A 105 -7.68 2.69 10.76
N VAL A 106 -8.22 2.85 9.55
CA VAL A 106 -7.85 2.04 8.38
C VAL A 106 -6.68 2.61 7.56
N GLY A 107 -6.29 3.86 7.85
CA GLY A 107 -5.19 4.53 7.15
C GLY A 107 -4.94 5.95 7.65
N VAL A 108 -3.78 6.50 7.29
CA VAL A 108 -3.35 7.85 7.66
C VAL A 108 -2.89 8.59 6.42
N PHE A 109 -3.34 9.84 6.28
CA PHE A 109 -2.91 10.73 5.20
C PHE A 109 -1.94 11.77 5.74
N LEU A 110 -0.72 11.79 5.21
CA LEU A 110 0.30 12.80 5.55
C LEU A 110 0.24 13.93 4.52
N ARG A 111 -0.52 14.99 4.80
CA ARG A 111 -0.64 16.18 3.93
C ARG A 111 -0.69 17.47 4.74
N SER A 112 -0.15 18.55 4.18
CA SER A 112 -0.16 19.90 4.78
C SER A 112 -1.55 20.55 4.76
N VAL A 113 -2.33 20.25 3.72
CA VAL A 113 -3.71 20.70 3.55
C VAL A 113 -4.55 19.49 3.20
N VAL A 114 -5.53 19.17 4.04
CA VAL A 114 -6.57 18.22 3.67
C VAL A 114 -7.59 18.97 2.81
N GLN A 115 -7.41 18.95 1.49
CA GLN A 115 -8.46 19.39 0.59
C GLN A 115 -9.57 18.34 0.59
N PHE A 116 -10.56 18.52 1.46
CA PHE A 116 -11.86 17.87 1.28
C PHE A 116 -12.58 18.55 0.11
N GLY A 117 -12.14 18.30 -1.11
CA GLY A 117 -12.72 18.86 -2.33
C GLY A 117 -13.11 17.74 -3.28
N ARG A 118 -14.42 17.59 -3.52
CA ARG A 118 -15.15 16.80 -4.55
C ARG A 118 -14.79 15.32 -4.73
N GLU A 119 -13.52 14.94 -4.72
CA GLU A 119 -13.04 13.56 -4.92
C GLU A 119 -13.26 12.67 -3.68
N THR A 120 -13.42 13.27 -2.50
CA THR A 120 -13.81 12.57 -1.26
C THR A 120 -15.20 12.95 -0.74
N SER A 121 -15.84 13.97 -1.33
CA SER A 121 -17.11 14.53 -0.86
C SER A 121 -18.35 14.02 -1.62
N ASP A 122 -18.16 13.43 -2.80
CA ASP A 122 -19.21 12.73 -3.53
C ASP A 122 -18.93 11.22 -3.51
N ALA A 123 -18.79 10.64 -2.32
CA ALA A 123 -19.18 9.24 -2.18
C ALA A 123 -20.67 9.20 -2.55
N GLY A 124 -20.97 8.82 -3.81
CA GLY A 124 -22.32 8.44 -4.23
C GLY A 124 -22.88 7.39 -3.26
N PRO A 125 -24.18 7.07 -3.29
CA PRO A 125 -24.83 6.21 -2.31
C PRO A 125 -24.30 4.76 -2.35
N TRP A 126 -23.11 4.53 -1.80
CA TRP A 126 -22.56 3.21 -1.51
C TRP A 126 -23.32 2.54 -0.35
N THR A 127 -24.23 3.28 0.30
CA THR A 127 -25.25 2.76 1.23
C THR A 127 -26.30 1.87 0.56
N THR A 128 -26.30 1.70 -0.77
CA THR A 128 -27.24 0.80 -1.46
C THR A 128 -26.58 -0.19 -2.43
N ALA A 129 -25.27 -0.45 -2.33
CA ALA A 129 -24.72 -1.61 -3.03
C ALA A 129 -25.27 -2.88 -2.35
N PRO A 130 -26.04 -3.74 -3.05
CA PRO A 130 -26.42 -5.01 -2.48
C PRO A 130 -25.12 -5.76 -2.20
N LEU A 131 -24.95 -6.23 -0.97
CA LEU A 131 -23.96 -7.23 -0.62
C LEU A 131 -24.24 -8.45 -1.50
N TRP A 132 -23.64 -8.50 -2.68
CA TRP A 132 -23.52 -9.75 -3.41
C TRP A 132 -22.60 -10.59 -2.56
N ALA A 133 -23.23 -11.48 -1.78
CA ALA A 133 -22.62 -12.64 -1.18
C ALA A 133 -22.04 -13.52 -2.30
N GLY A 134 -20.93 -13.06 -2.88
CA GLY A 134 -19.98 -13.91 -3.56
C GLY A 134 -19.27 -14.69 -2.47
N SER A 135 -19.86 -15.82 -2.10
CA SER A 135 -19.19 -16.89 -1.38
C SER A 135 -17.91 -17.24 -2.12
N LEU A 136 -16.80 -16.61 -1.76
CA LEU A 136 -15.49 -17.25 -1.87
C LEU A 136 -15.50 -18.33 -0.80
N ALA A 137 -16.08 -19.48 -1.18
CA ALA A 137 -15.88 -20.71 -0.47
C ALA A 137 -14.36 -20.94 -0.45
N CYS A 138 -13.74 -20.72 0.70
CA CYS A 138 -12.50 -21.40 1.00
C CYS A 138 -12.85 -22.88 1.03
N ASP A 139 -12.57 -23.59 -0.07
CA ASP A 139 -12.54 -25.04 -0.09
C ASP A 139 -11.54 -25.48 0.98
N ALA A 140 -12.06 -25.85 2.15
CA ALA A 140 -11.31 -26.60 3.13
C ALA A 140 -11.01 -27.98 2.50
N PRO A 141 -9.78 -28.50 2.62
CA PRO A 141 -9.45 -29.80 2.07
C PRO A 141 -10.35 -30.87 2.71
N ALA A 142 -11.05 -31.62 1.84
CA ALA A 142 -11.90 -32.73 2.22
C ALA A 142 -11.11 -33.74 3.05
N THR A 143 -11.51 -33.93 4.30
CA THR A 143 -11.03 -35.03 5.14
C THR A 143 -11.65 -36.32 4.59
N PRO A 144 -10.87 -37.39 4.31
CA PRO A 144 -11.43 -38.62 3.78
C PRO A 144 -12.25 -39.35 4.84
N ALA A 145 -13.26 -40.05 4.33
CA ALA A 145 -14.36 -40.69 5.04
C ALA A 145 -13.94 -41.68 6.14
N ALA A 146 -14.68 -41.66 7.25
CA ALA A 146 -14.86 -42.81 8.12
C ALA A 146 -16.27 -43.37 7.86
N GLY A 147 -16.32 -44.54 7.22
CA GLY A 147 -17.54 -45.33 7.09
C GLY A 147 -17.83 -46.15 8.35
N MET A 148 -19.12 -46.42 8.58
CA MET A 148 -19.70 -47.67 9.10
C MET A 148 -21.22 -47.43 9.27
N GLU A 149 -22.03 -47.96 8.35
CA GLU A 149 -22.95 -49.11 8.56
C GLU A 149 -24.15 -48.79 9.48
N ALA A 150 -25.35 -48.54 8.92
CA ALA A 150 -26.38 -49.51 8.47
C ALA A 150 -27.28 -50.02 9.59
N GLY A 151 -28.60 -49.84 9.44
CA GLY A 151 -29.61 -50.61 10.20
C GLY A 151 -30.92 -49.88 10.47
N ALA A 152 -31.91 -50.10 9.60
CA ALA A 152 -33.32 -49.81 9.88
C ALA A 152 -34.03 -51.09 10.39
N GLY A 153 -35.07 -50.92 11.21
CA GLY A 153 -36.01 -51.96 11.67
C GLY A 153 -36.12 -51.93 13.20
N THR A 154 -37.27 -51.78 13.83
CA THR A 154 -38.68 -51.98 13.43
C THR A 154 -39.58 -51.02 14.19
#